data_AF-A0A4P6FUV5-F1
#
_entry.id   AF-A0A4P6FUV5-F1
#
_cell.length_a   1.000
_cell.length_b   1.000
_cell.length_c   1.000
_cell.angle_alpha   90.00
_cell.angle_beta   90.00
_cell.angle_gamma   90.00
#
_symmetry.space_group_name_H-M   'P 1'
#
loop_
_entity.id
_entity.type
_entity.pdbx_description
1 polymer ?
#
loop_
_entity_poly.entity_id
_entity_poly.type
_entity_poly.pdbx_seq_one_letter_code
_entity_poly.pdbx_strand_id
1 'polypeptide(L)' 'MLAWFIVPLEYLLLHARAERYIAKAAAAAGSPKHTRLMHKAVALTLKTEELQYRFPAVTQKITLRRLEKQMRDEQSK' A
#
# COMPACT_ATOMS: atom_id res chain seq x y z
N MET A 1 16.64 -5.12 -16.28
CA MET A 1 16.21 -3.71 -16.49
C MET A 1 14.69 -3.54 -16.42
N LEU A 2 13.85 -4.40 -17.01
CA LEU A 2 12.38 -4.26 -16.98
C LEU A 2 11.77 -4.17 -15.57
N ALA A 3 12.30 -4.95 -14.62
CA ALA A 3 11.85 -4.96 -13.22
C ALA A 3 11.97 -3.58 -12.54
N TRP A 4 12.95 -2.75 -12.93
CA TRP A 4 13.14 -1.41 -12.35
C TRP A 4 12.06 -0.40 -12.77
N PHE A 5 11.30 -0.68 -13.83
CA PHE A 5 10.18 0.16 -14.27
C PHE A 5 8.83 -0.41 -13.85
N ILE A 6 8.68 -1.74 -13.91
CA ILE A 6 7.42 -2.43 -13.62
C ILE A 6 7.17 -2.53 -12.11
N VAL A 7 8.17 -2.93 -11.33
CA VAL A 7 8.03 -3.15 -9.88
C VAL A 7 7.61 -1.88 -9.13
N PRO A 8 8.17 -0.68 -9.39
CA PRO A 8 7.67 0.55 -8.78
C PRO A 8 6.21 0.82 -9.07
N LEU A 9 5.79 0.64 -10.32
CA LEU A 9 4.44 0.95 -10.77
C LEU A 9 3.44 -0.03 -10.14
N GLU A 10 3.75 -1.32 -10.17
CA GLU A 10 2.95 -2.38 -9.55
C GLU A 10 2.84 -2.17 -8.03
N TYR A 11 3.95 -1.87 -7.37
CA TYR A 11 3.99 -1.58 -5.94
C TYR A 11 3.11 -0.39 -5.57
N LEU A 12 3.21 0.72 -6.30
CA LEU A 12 2.37 1.91 -6.09
C LEU A 12 0.88 1.62 -6.34
N LEU A 13 0.56 0.85 -7.39
CA LEU A 13 -0.82 0.49 -7.72
C LEU A 13 -1.44 -0.43 -6.66
N LEU A 14 -0.70 -1.43 -6.19
CA LEU A 14 -1.16 -2.33 -5.14
C LEU A 14 -1.37 -1.58 -3.83
N HIS A 15 -0.44 -0.70 -3.46
CA HIS A 15 -0.55 0.11 -2.25
C HIS A 15 -1.73 1.09 -2.32
N ALA A 16 -1.94 1.78 -3.46
CA ALA A 16 -3.09 2.66 -3.65
C ALA A 16 -4.42 1.89 -3.63
N ARG A 17 -4.45 0.66 -4.15
CA ARG A 17 -5.63 -0.21 -4.05
C ARG A 17 -5.87 -0.65 -2.61
N ALA A 18 -4.84 -1.03 -1.86
CA ALA A 18 -4.95 -1.40 -0.45
C ALA A 18 -5.53 -0.23 0.37
N GLU A 19 -4.99 0.98 0.22
CA GLU A 19 -5.51 2.20 0.86
C GLU A 19 -6.99 2.44 0.53
N ARG A 20 -7.39 2.28 -0.75
CA ARG A 20 -8.80 2.41 -1.15
C ARG A 20 -9.69 1.36 -0.50
N TYR A 21 -9.23 0.11 -0.36
CA TYR A 21 -10.01 -0.93 0.30
C TYR A 21 -10.12 -0.71 1.81
N ILE A 22 -9.06 -0.20 2.45
CA ILE A 22 -9.08 0.19 3.87
C ILE A 22 -10.08 1.33 4.09
N ALA A 23 -10.03 2.37 3.27
CA ALA A 23 -10.98 3.49 3.36
C ALA A 23 -12.43 3.02 3.14
N LYS A 24 -12.66 2.15 2.15
CA LYS A 24 -13.99 1.54 1.92
C LYS A 24 -14.43 0.64 3.08
N ALA A 25 -13.50 -0.08 3.70
CA ALA A 25 -13.80 -0.92 4.86
C ALA A 25 -14.17 -0.06 6.07
N ALA A 26 -13.43 1.03 6.33
CA ALA A 26 -13.72 1.99 7.39
C ALA A 26 -15.12 2.62 7.19
N ALA A 27 -15.45 3.03 5.96
CA ALA A 27 -16.79 3.55 5.63
C ALA A 27 -17.90 2.50 5.76
N ALA A 28 -17.57 1.21 5.67
CA ALA A 28 -18.49 0.09 5.80
C ALA A 28 -18.49 -0.53 7.21
N ALA A 29 -17.92 0.13 8.22
CA ALA A 29 -17.88 -0.37 9.60
C ALA A 29 -19.28 -0.76 10.10
N GLY A 30 -19.38 -1.93 10.75
CA GLY A 30 -20.68 -2.49 11.19
C GLY A 30 -21.49 -3.22 10.10
N SER A 31 -21.05 -3.20 8.84
CA SER A 31 -21.68 -3.98 7.76
C SER A 31 -21.02 -5.36 7.57
N PRO A 32 -21.75 -6.40 7.15
CA PRO A 32 -21.14 -7.67 6.73
C PRO A 32 -20.11 -7.50 5.59
N LYS A 33 -20.20 -6.40 4.83
CA LYS A 33 -19.24 -6.07 3.76
C LYS A 33 -17.88 -5.63 4.31
N HIS A 34 -17.80 -5.19 5.56
CA HIS A 34 -16.56 -4.74 6.21
C HIS A 34 -15.49 -5.84 6.18
N THR A 35 -15.80 -7.02 6.70
CA THR A 35 -14.86 -8.15 6.79
C THR A 35 -14.35 -8.56 5.41
N ARG A 36 -15.22 -8.59 4.40
CA ARG A 36 -14.83 -8.90 3.01
C ARG A 36 -13.88 -7.84 2.43
N LEU A 37 -14.12 -6.57 2.70
CA LEU A 37 -13.25 -5.48 2.23
C LEU A 37 -11.91 -5.49 2.97
N MET A 38 -11.91 -5.79 4.27
CA MET A 38 -10.70 -5.97 5.07
C MET A 38 -9.86 -7.15 4.56
N HIS A 39 -10.46 -8.31 4.27
CA HIS A 39 -9.74 -9.44 3.67
C HIS A 39 -9.09 -9.07 2.32
N LYS A 40 -9.78 -8.27 1.49
CA LYS A 40 -9.20 -7.78 0.23
C LYS A 40 -8.04 -6.80 0.47
N ALA A 41 -8.16 -5.91 1.45
CA ALA A 41 -7.08 -5.01 1.83
C ALA A 41 -5.85 -5.81 2.29
N VAL A 42 -6.03 -6.76 3.22
CA VAL A 42 -4.96 -7.64 3.72
C VAL A 42 -4.28 -8.40 2.58
N ALA A 43 -5.05 -9.01 1.67
CA ALA A 43 -4.47 -9.75 0.54
C ALA A 43 -3.62 -8.85 -0.38
N LEU A 44 -3.99 -7.58 -0.54
CA LEU A 44 -3.19 -6.62 -1.31
C LEU A 44 -1.94 -6.18 -0.54
N THR A 45 -2.04 -6.00 0.76
CA THR A 45 -0.89 -5.68 1.64
C THR A 45 0.15 -6.80 1.62
N LEU A 46 -0.28 -8.07 1.70
CA LEU A 46 0.62 -9.22 1.61
C LEU A 46 1.36 -9.25 0.26
N LYS A 47 0.69 -8.91 -0.84
CA LYS A 47 1.35 -8.80 -2.16
C LYS A 47 2.36 -7.66 -2.23
N THR A 48 2.08 -6.52 -1.57
CA THR A 48 3.08 -5.44 -1.47
C THR A 48 4.29 -5.83 -0.64
N GLU A 49 4.10 -6.60 0.44
CA GLU A 49 5.19 -7.15 1.27
C GLU A 49 6.02 -8.16 0.48
N GLU A 50 5.38 -9.02 -0.30
CA GLU A 50 6.07 -9.98 -1.17
C GLU A 50 6.95 -9.27 -2.22
N LEU A 51 6.44 -8.19 -2.84
CA LEU A 51 7.23 -7.35 -3.75
C LEU A 51 8.39 -6.64 -3.04
N GLN A 52 8.18 -6.19 -1.80
CA GLN A 52 9.25 -5.61 -0.98
C GLN A 52 10.35 -6.63 -0.68
N TYR A 53 9.97 -7.86 -0.32
CA TYR A 53 10.90 -8.94 -0.05
C TYR A 53 11.71 -9.34 -1.30
N ARG A 54 11.03 -9.45 -2.46
CA ARG A 54 11.68 -9.84 -3.72
C ARG A 54 12.54 -8.73 -4.34
N PHE A 55 12.15 -7.47 -4.17
CA PHE A 55 12.81 -6.31 -4.79
C PHE A 55 13.04 -5.17 -3.78
N PRO A 56 13.84 -5.38 -2.71
CA PRO A 56 14.01 -4.40 -1.64
C PRO A 56 14.66 -3.11 -2.13
N ALA A 57 15.69 -3.19 -2.98
CA ALA A 57 16.41 -2.02 -3.49
C ALA A 57 15.51 -1.01 -4.24
N VAL A 58 14.42 -1.50 -4.85
CA VAL A 58 13.50 -0.68 -5.65
C VAL A 58 12.36 -0.13 -4.78
N THR A 59 11.78 -0.99 -3.94
CA THR A 59 10.59 -0.66 -3.13
C THR A 59 10.94 0.15 -1.87
N GLN A 60 12.11 -0.05 -1.28
CA GLN A 60 12.54 0.63 -0.05
C GLN A 60 12.74 2.13 -0.27
N LYS A 61 13.29 2.54 -1.43
CA LYS A 61 13.41 3.95 -1.82
C LYS A 61 12.06 4.65 -1.94
N ILE A 62 11.04 3.95 -2.47
CA ILE A 62 9.68 4.48 -2.60
C ILE A 62 9.02 4.60 -1.22
N THR A 63 9.21 3.57 -0.38
CA THR A 63 8.67 3.51 0.98
C THR A 63 9.22 4.64 1.84
N LEU A 64 10.56 4.84 1.85
CA LEU A 64 11.22 5.90 2.60
C LEU A 64 10.73 7.29 2.20
N ARG A 65 10.67 7.59 0.89
CA ARG A 65 10.15 8.87 0.40
C ARG A 65 8.70 9.13 0.84
N ARG A 66 7.88 8.09 0.91
CA ARG A 66 6.49 8.21 1.39
C ARG A 66 6.44 8.47 2.90
N LEU A 67 7.23 7.76 3.69
CA LEU A 67 7.32 7.98 5.14
C LEU A 67 7.84 9.38 5.47
N GLU A 68 8.89 9.84 4.78
CA GLU A 68 9.41 11.21 4.92
C GLU A 68 8.32 12.25 4.60
N LYS A 69 7.53 12.02 3.56
CA LYS A 69 6.41 12.90 3.23
C LYS A 69 5.34 12.89 4.32
N GLN A 70 4.95 11.71 4.81
CA GLN A 70 3.96 11.59 5.89
C GLN A 70 4.42 12.33 7.16
N MET A 71 5.67 12.13 7.57
CA MET A 71 6.23 12.84 8.73
C MET A 71 6.22 14.36 8.55
N ARG A 72 6.53 14.86 7.34
CA ARG A 72 6.45 16.31 7.05
C ARG A 72 5.01 16.82 7.09
N ASP A 73 4.08 16.07 6.51
CA ASP A 73 2.66 16.43 6.50
C ASP A 73 2.06 16.41 7.93
N GLU A 74 2.58 15.56 8.83
CA GLU A 74 2.21 15.51 10.25
C GLU A 74 2.83 16.64 11.07
N GLN A 75 4.11 16.98 10.83
CA GLN A 75 4.80 18.08 11.53
C GLN A 75 4.30 19.48 11.12
N SER A 76 3.66 19.59 9.94
CA SER A 76 3.09 20.84 9.44
C SER A 76 1.65 21.09 9.90
N LYS A 77 1.05 20.17 10.67
CA LYS A 77 -0.29 20.29 11.25
C LYS A 77 -0.22 20.68 12.72
#